data_AF-A0A951EMD5-F1
#
_entry.id   AF-A0A951EMD5-F1
#
_cell.length_a   1.000
_cell.length_b   1.000
_cell.length_c   1.000
_cell.angle_alpha   90.00
_cell.angle_beta   90.00
_cell.angle_gamma   90.00
#
_symmetry.space_group_name_H-M   'P 1'
#
loop_
_entity.id
_entity.type
_entity.pdbx_description
1 polymer ?
#
loop_
_entity_poly.entity_id
_entity_poly.type
_entity_poly.pdbx_seq_one_letter_code
_entity_poly.pdbx_strand_id
1 'polypeptide(L)'
;MLDLTARNPLISFSHGRATGTRAHVRAVDGRMDALFAHLADDKPLAIRGLPPSEDEPEDERQPRFRTTLEVARLTDERYSDEMGGLSVDEAASAKAAAIERRLRDRVRESLGMPPWKAVAPTTLAEYAAKLGIDPSFDLRPTAAAPGGAQVRTAVEFQALVLPDALERQLAKVRDIARTVAEETGVSTLHLAFGFLEWFESDASDRPLASPLLL
;
A
#
# COMPACT_ATOMS: atom_id res chain seq x y z
N MET A 1 -10.58 20.17 28.75
CA MET A 1 -9.14 20.47 28.95
C MET A 1 -8.43 20.01 27.69
N LEU A 2 -7.66 20.87 27.03
CA LEU A 2 -6.81 20.44 25.92
C LEU A 2 -5.59 19.70 26.48
N ASP A 3 -5.31 18.51 25.94
CA ASP A 3 -4.11 17.75 26.26
C ASP A 3 -2.93 18.30 25.45
N LEU A 4 -1.94 18.88 26.14
CA LEU A 4 -0.74 19.46 25.55
C LEU A 4 0.46 18.51 25.59
N THR A 5 0.26 17.26 26.00
CA THR A 5 1.35 16.28 26.10
C THR A 5 1.65 15.65 24.74
N ALA A 6 2.84 15.05 24.61
CA ALA A 6 3.24 14.28 23.43
C ALA A 6 2.33 13.07 23.13
N ARG A 7 1.35 12.74 23.99
CA ARG A 7 0.34 11.71 23.70
C ARG A 7 -0.71 12.19 22.71
N ASN A 8 -0.85 13.50 22.52
CA ASN A 8 -1.77 14.10 21.57
C ASN A 8 -1.21 13.97 20.14
N PRO A 9 -1.92 13.31 19.19
CA PRO A 9 -1.47 13.17 17.81
C PRO A 9 -1.42 14.48 17.02
N LEU A 10 -2.03 15.56 17.51
CA LEU A 10 -1.88 16.92 16.97
C LEU A 10 -0.57 17.59 17.40
N ILE A 11 0.17 16.98 18.33
CA ILE A 11 1.43 17.48 18.90
C ILE A 11 2.59 16.52 18.59
N SER A 12 2.36 15.21 18.70
CA SER A 12 3.31 14.20 18.24
C SER A 12 2.60 13.12 17.42
N PHE A 13 2.64 13.32 16.10
CA PHE A 13 2.12 12.37 15.14
C PHE A 13 3.16 11.29 14.86
N SER A 14 2.75 10.03 15.00
CA SER A 14 3.59 8.87 14.66
C SER A 14 3.34 8.46 13.20
N HIS A 15 4.33 8.68 12.34
CA HIS A 15 4.31 8.22 10.95
C HIS A 15 4.55 6.71 10.78
N GLY A 16 4.87 5.99 11.86
CA GLY A 16 5.21 4.57 11.83
C GLY A 16 4.00 3.65 11.69
N ARG A 17 4.15 2.55 10.94
CA ARG A 17 3.14 1.46 10.83
C ARG A 17 2.97 0.66 12.13
N ALA A 18 3.86 0.85 13.11
CA ALA A 18 3.98 0.02 14.32
C ALA A 18 3.02 0.40 15.45
N THR A 19 2.40 1.59 15.40
CA THR A 19 1.37 1.96 16.39
C THR A 19 0.03 1.43 15.90
N GLY A 20 -0.76 0.79 16.78
CA GLY A 20 -2.06 0.17 16.48
C GLY A 20 -3.15 1.09 15.86
N THR A 21 -2.80 2.32 15.50
CA THR A 21 -3.59 3.31 14.77
C THR A 21 -3.49 3.09 13.25
N ARG A 22 -4.09 2.00 12.76
CA ARG A 22 -4.44 1.79 11.33
C ARG A 22 -5.46 2.82 10.78
N ALA A 23 -5.48 4.06 11.29
CA ALA A 23 -6.52 5.06 11.06
C ALA A 23 -6.01 6.29 10.29
N HIS A 24 -4.89 6.17 9.58
CA HIS A 24 -4.43 7.19 8.64
C HIS A 24 -3.87 6.52 7.39
N VAL A 25 -3.92 7.22 6.26
CA VAL A 25 -3.34 6.81 4.99
C VAL A 25 -2.33 7.87 4.57
N ARG A 26 -1.12 7.43 4.24
CA ARG A 26 -0.04 8.31 3.80
C ARG A 26 -0.05 8.44 2.28
N ALA A 27 0.01 9.67 1.78
CA ALA A 27 0.32 9.96 0.38
C ALA A 27 1.83 9.91 0.12
N VAL A 28 2.19 9.48 -1.09
CA VAL A 28 3.56 9.56 -1.66
C VAL A 28 3.61 10.32 -2.97
N ASP A 29 2.47 10.55 -3.60
CA ASP A 29 2.38 11.41 -4.77
C ASP A 29 1.01 12.10 -4.82
N GLY A 30 1.02 13.34 -5.27
CA GLY A 30 -0.13 14.23 -5.32
C GLY A 30 0.30 15.69 -5.48
N ARG A 31 -0.30 16.42 -6.41
CA ARG A 31 -0.12 17.87 -6.51
C ARG A 31 -0.90 18.55 -5.39
N MET A 32 -0.22 18.97 -4.31
CA MET A 32 -0.88 19.55 -3.13
C MET A 32 -1.84 20.69 -3.47
N ASP A 33 -1.46 21.61 -4.36
CA ASP A 33 -2.30 22.74 -4.77
C ASP A 33 -3.62 22.28 -5.41
N ALA A 34 -3.55 21.23 -6.25
CA ALA A 34 -4.72 20.67 -6.90
C ALA A 34 -5.60 19.88 -5.92
N LEU A 35 -4.98 19.16 -4.98
CA LEU A 35 -5.70 18.45 -3.91
C LEU A 35 -6.47 19.44 -3.03
N PHE A 36 -5.83 20.53 -2.62
CA PHE A 36 -6.46 21.58 -1.82
C PHE A 36 -7.64 22.21 -2.55
N ALA A 37 -7.46 22.66 -3.80
CA ALA A 37 -8.54 23.25 -4.58
C ALA A 37 -9.71 22.27 -4.81
N HIS A 38 -9.41 20.98 -5.06
CA HIS A 38 -10.42 19.95 -5.27
C HIS A 38 -11.26 19.68 -4.01
N LEU A 39 -10.63 19.69 -2.83
CA LEU A 39 -11.33 19.54 -1.55
C LEU A 39 -12.10 20.80 -1.15
N ALA A 40 -11.57 21.98 -1.45
CA ALA A 40 -12.28 23.24 -1.22
C ALA A 40 -13.58 23.34 -2.05
N ASP A 41 -13.61 22.69 -3.22
CA ASP A 41 -14.79 22.56 -4.08
C ASP A 41 -15.75 21.42 -3.67
N ASP A 42 -15.52 20.75 -2.53
CA ASP A 42 -16.28 19.60 -2.03
C ASP A 42 -16.37 18.43 -3.03
N LYS A 43 -15.31 18.25 -3.84
CA LYS A 43 -15.26 17.18 -4.83
C LYS A 43 -14.69 15.90 -4.22
N PRO A 44 -15.19 14.72 -4.62
CA PRO A 44 -14.68 13.45 -4.12
C PRO A 44 -13.22 13.25 -4.53
N LEU A 45 -12.39 12.86 -3.58
CA LEU A 45 -10.99 12.54 -3.79
C LEU A 45 -10.81 11.03 -4.01
N ALA A 46 -10.16 10.66 -5.12
CA ALA A 46 -9.82 9.27 -5.39
C ALA A 46 -8.45 8.92 -4.76
N ILE A 47 -8.43 7.89 -3.91
CA ILE A 47 -7.22 7.36 -3.27
C ILE A 47 -6.83 6.06 -3.97
N ARG A 48 -5.63 6.01 -4.56
CA ARG A 48 -5.09 4.82 -5.23
C ARG A 48 -3.93 4.22 -4.43
N GLY A 49 -3.90 2.90 -4.36
CA GLY A 49 -2.76 2.14 -3.82
C GLY A 49 -1.70 1.90 -4.88
N LEU A 50 -0.54 1.41 -4.47
CA LEU A 50 0.47 0.90 -5.41
C LEU A 50 -0.17 -0.22 -6.24
N PRO A 51 0.13 -0.32 -7.55
CA PRO A 51 -0.34 -1.46 -8.34
C PRO A 51 0.16 -2.76 -7.67
N PRO A 52 -0.66 -3.82 -7.59
CA PRO A 52 -0.20 -5.08 -7.03
C PRO A 52 1.07 -5.50 -7.77
N SER A 53 2.11 -5.93 -7.03
CA SER A 53 3.23 -6.58 -7.68
C SER A 53 2.68 -7.79 -8.40
N GLU A 54 2.79 -7.82 -9.72
CA GLU A 54 2.44 -9.02 -10.46
C GLU A 54 3.43 -10.09 -10.00
N ASP A 55 3.01 -10.97 -9.09
CA ASP A 55 3.80 -12.05 -8.49
C ASP A 55 4.26 -13.10 -9.52
N GLU A 56 3.99 -12.86 -10.80
CA GLU A 56 4.40 -13.67 -11.93
C GLU A 56 5.61 -12.99 -12.60
N PRO A 57 6.83 -13.49 -12.36
CA PRO A 57 8.04 -13.08 -13.06
C PRO A 57 7.81 -13.08 -14.57
N GLU A 58 8.39 -12.11 -15.29
CA GLU A 58 8.25 -12.03 -16.75
C GLU A 58 8.64 -13.35 -17.44
N ASP A 59 9.56 -14.11 -16.85
CA ASP A 59 9.95 -15.45 -17.29
C ASP A 59 8.81 -16.48 -17.25
N GLU A 60 7.88 -16.39 -16.29
CA GLU A 60 6.69 -17.28 -16.20
C GLU A 60 5.63 -16.94 -17.25
N ARG A 61 5.65 -15.73 -17.81
CA ARG A 61 4.71 -15.32 -18.88
C ARG A 61 5.04 -15.95 -20.22
N GLN A 62 6.26 -16.49 -20.36
CA GLN A 62 6.69 -17.11 -21.61
C GLN A 62 5.81 -18.34 -21.94
N PRO A 63 5.45 -18.53 -23.23
CA PRO A 63 4.60 -19.65 -23.64
C PRO A 63 5.10 -21.01 -23.16
N ARG A 64 6.43 -21.21 -23.19
CA ARG A 64 7.09 -22.44 -22.73
C ARG A 64 6.76 -22.76 -21.28
N PHE A 65 6.81 -21.77 -20.38
CA PHE A 65 6.50 -21.97 -18.97
C PHE A 65 5.03 -22.30 -18.76
N ARG A 66 4.13 -21.54 -19.42
CA ARG A 66 2.68 -21.74 -19.32
C ARG A 66 2.25 -23.13 -19.79
N THR A 67 2.77 -23.58 -20.94
CA THR A 67 2.46 -24.92 -21.46
C THR A 67 2.93 -26.02 -20.51
N THR A 68 4.14 -25.90 -19.95
CA THR A 68 4.64 -26.89 -18.99
C THR A 68 3.86 -26.86 -17.67
N LEU A 69 3.44 -25.68 -17.21
CA LEU A 69 2.60 -25.54 -16.02
C LEU A 69 1.21 -26.17 -16.21
N GLU A 70 0.58 -25.99 -17.37
CA GLU A 70 -0.71 -26.61 -17.70
C GLU A 70 -0.61 -28.13 -17.73
N VAL A 71 0.45 -28.69 -18.34
CA VAL A 71 0.73 -30.13 -18.29
C VAL A 71 0.92 -30.57 -16.84
N ALA A 72 1.76 -29.86 -16.08
CA ALA A 72 2.06 -30.21 -14.70
C ALA A 72 0.82 -30.20 -13.80
N ARG A 73 -0.14 -29.29 -13.99
CA ARG A 73 -1.42 -29.29 -13.25
C ARG A 73 -2.25 -30.56 -13.45
N LEU A 74 -2.08 -31.23 -14.59
CA LEU A 74 -2.82 -32.45 -14.93
C LEU A 74 -2.04 -33.73 -14.60
N THR A 75 -0.70 -33.67 -14.61
CA THR A 75 0.16 -34.85 -14.47
C THR A 75 0.84 -34.97 -13.11
N ASP A 76 0.94 -33.89 -12.34
CA ASP A 76 1.63 -33.88 -11.05
C ASP A 76 0.72 -34.44 -9.94
N GLU A 77 0.97 -35.68 -9.56
CA GLU A 77 0.21 -36.41 -8.53
C GLU A 77 0.19 -35.65 -7.19
N ARG A 78 1.31 -35.01 -6.80
CA ARG A 78 1.40 -34.27 -5.52
C ARG A 78 0.49 -33.05 -5.51
N TYR A 79 0.40 -32.34 -6.64
CA TYR A 79 -0.50 -31.21 -6.78
C TYR A 79 -1.96 -31.66 -6.74
N SER A 80 -2.30 -32.73 -7.46
CA SER A 80 -3.66 -33.29 -7.46
C SER A 80 -4.09 -33.76 -6.07
N ASP A 81 -3.20 -34.41 -5.31
CA ASP A 81 -3.46 -34.86 -3.95
C ASP A 81 -3.60 -33.70 -2.96
N GLU A 82 -2.67 -32.72 -2.99
CA GLU A 82 -2.70 -31.56 -2.11
C GLU A 82 -3.93 -30.67 -2.38
N MET A 83 -4.33 -30.49 -3.64
CA MET A 83 -5.54 -29.74 -4.02
C MET A 83 -6.82 -30.51 -3.72
N GLY A 84 -6.83 -31.82 -3.93
CA GLY A 84 -7.98 -32.68 -3.63
C GLY A 84 -8.29 -32.78 -2.15
N GLY A 85 -7.31 -32.54 -1.28
CA GLY A 85 -7.47 -32.49 0.17
C GLY A 85 -8.02 -31.18 0.73
N LEU A 86 -8.14 -30.12 -0.07
CA LEU A 86 -8.67 -28.82 0.39
C LEU A 86 -10.19 -28.82 0.41
N SER A 87 -10.77 -28.21 1.44
CA SER A 87 -12.21 -27.89 1.45
C SER A 87 -12.55 -26.72 0.51
N VAL A 88 -13.83 -26.53 0.19
CA VAL A 88 -14.32 -25.47 -0.70
C VAL A 88 -13.91 -24.06 -0.20
N ASP A 89 -13.93 -23.84 1.11
CA ASP A 89 -13.51 -22.57 1.73
C ASP A 89 -11.99 -22.39 1.70
N GLU A 90 -11.22 -23.49 1.63
CA GLU A 90 -9.76 -23.46 1.56
C GLU A 90 -9.21 -23.36 0.14
N ALA A 91 -10.04 -23.60 -0.88
CA ALA A 91 -9.66 -23.46 -2.29
C ALA A 91 -9.29 -22.02 -2.68
N ALA A 92 -9.83 -21.02 -1.99
CA ALA A 92 -9.47 -19.60 -2.12
C ALA A 92 -8.51 -19.10 -1.02
N SER A 93 -7.97 -20.02 -0.21
CA SER A 93 -7.10 -19.69 0.93
C SER A 93 -5.63 -19.57 0.52
N ALA A 94 -4.84 -18.93 1.38
CA ALA A 94 -3.38 -18.89 1.28
C ALA A 94 -2.73 -20.29 1.17
N LYS A 95 -3.42 -21.34 1.66
CA LYS A 95 -2.97 -22.73 1.51
C LYS A 95 -2.99 -23.19 0.03
N ALA A 96 -4.07 -22.92 -0.71
CA ALA A 96 -4.16 -23.23 -2.13
C ALA A 96 -3.09 -22.49 -2.94
N ALA A 97 -2.86 -21.21 -2.63
CA ALA A 97 -1.80 -20.42 -3.26
C ALA A 97 -0.40 -21.00 -3.00
N ALA A 98 -0.14 -21.53 -1.80
CA ALA A 98 1.14 -22.19 -1.49
C ALA A 98 1.34 -23.49 -2.27
N ILE A 99 0.27 -24.27 -2.48
CA ILE A 99 0.29 -25.51 -3.27
C ILE A 99 0.62 -25.21 -4.73
N GLU A 100 -0.07 -24.23 -5.32
CA GLU A 100 0.19 -23.74 -6.69
C GLU A 100 1.62 -23.21 -6.84
N ARG A 101 2.14 -22.49 -5.83
CA ARG A 101 3.52 -21.98 -5.85
C ARG A 101 4.54 -23.11 -5.90
N ARG A 102 4.35 -24.17 -5.09
CA ARG A 102 5.21 -25.36 -5.12
C ARG A 102 5.19 -26.05 -6.48
N LEU A 103 4.05 -26.09 -7.16
CA LEU A 103 3.95 -26.64 -8.52
C LEU A 103 4.78 -25.80 -9.50
N ARG A 104 4.64 -24.47 -9.45
CA ARG A 104 5.43 -23.54 -10.29
C ARG A 104 6.94 -23.66 -10.05
N ASP A 105 7.36 -23.88 -8.81
CA ASP A 105 8.78 -24.09 -8.48
C ASP A 105 9.31 -25.41 -9.07
N ARG A 106 8.51 -26.48 -9.07
CA ARG A 106 8.87 -27.75 -9.77
C ARG A 106 8.94 -27.58 -11.28
N VAL A 107 8.02 -26.82 -11.86
CA VAL A 107 8.02 -26.50 -13.30
C VAL A 107 9.27 -25.68 -13.68
N ARG A 108 9.73 -24.78 -12.81
CA ARG A 108 11.02 -24.10 -13.02
C ARG A 108 12.20 -25.05 -13.05
N GLU A 109 12.25 -25.95 -12.08
CA GLU A 109 13.31 -26.94 -11.97
C GLU A 109 13.35 -27.84 -13.22
N SER A 110 12.20 -28.31 -13.69
CA SER A 110 12.11 -29.16 -14.89
C SER A 110 12.51 -28.42 -16.17
N LEU A 111 12.30 -27.09 -16.22
CA LEU A 111 12.72 -26.23 -17.32
C LEU A 111 14.18 -25.76 -17.21
N GLY A 112 14.90 -26.11 -16.13
CA GLY A 112 16.28 -25.68 -15.88
C GLY A 112 16.40 -24.18 -15.63
N MET A 113 15.31 -23.54 -15.20
CA MET A 113 15.27 -22.11 -14.91
C MET A 113 15.89 -21.83 -13.54
N PRO A 114 16.50 -20.65 -13.32
CA PRO A 114 16.99 -20.28 -12.00
C PRO A 114 15.85 -20.34 -10.96
N PRO A 115 16.14 -20.82 -9.73
CA PRO A 115 15.11 -20.92 -8.71
C PRO A 115 14.53 -19.53 -8.47
N TRP A 116 13.20 -19.44 -8.40
CA TRP A 116 12.57 -18.19 -8.01
C TRP A 116 12.87 -17.95 -6.54
N LYS A 117 13.88 -17.13 -6.31
CA LYS A 117 14.05 -16.50 -5.02
C LYS A 117 12.98 -15.42 -5.01
N ALA A 118 11.90 -15.67 -4.25
CA ALA A 118 11.04 -14.58 -3.80
C ALA A 118 11.99 -13.51 -3.30
N VAL A 119 12.10 -12.41 -4.06
CA VAL A 119 12.95 -11.31 -3.65
C VAL A 119 12.42 -10.95 -2.27
N ALA A 120 13.27 -11.11 -1.24
CA ALA A 120 12.95 -10.78 0.14
C ALA A 120 12.12 -9.50 0.11
N PRO A 121 10.95 -9.47 0.79
CA PRO A 121 9.84 -8.60 0.45
C PRO A 121 10.39 -7.24 0.07
N THR A 122 10.35 -6.92 -1.24
CA THR A 122 10.76 -5.61 -1.74
C THR A 122 9.99 -4.66 -0.84
N THR A 123 10.68 -3.89 0.01
CA THR A 123 9.98 -3.02 0.94
C THR A 123 9.01 -2.16 0.10
N LEU A 124 7.83 -1.82 0.61
CA LEU A 124 6.86 -1.04 -0.20
C LEU A 124 7.52 0.22 -0.81
N ALA A 125 8.52 0.76 -0.10
CA ALA A 125 9.39 1.83 -0.55
C ALA A 125 10.25 1.45 -1.77
N GLU A 126 10.97 0.33 -1.74
CA GLU A 126 11.74 -0.16 -2.90
C GLU A 126 10.83 -0.50 -4.09
N TYR A 127 9.63 -1.01 -3.84
CA TYR A 127 8.68 -1.36 -4.90
C TYR A 127 8.13 -0.09 -5.55
N ALA A 128 7.78 0.92 -4.75
CA ALA A 128 7.43 2.24 -5.25
C ALA A 128 8.59 2.87 -6.05
N ALA A 129 9.82 2.77 -5.54
CA ALA A 129 11.01 3.28 -6.25
C ALA A 129 11.21 2.60 -7.62
N LYS A 130 10.97 1.28 -7.73
CA LYS A 130 10.98 0.56 -9.01
C LYS A 130 9.93 1.09 -10.00
N LEU A 131 8.78 1.54 -9.49
CA LEU A 131 7.70 2.14 -10.28
C LEU A 131 7.93 3.64 -10.57
N GLY A 132 9.07 4.21 -10.14
CA GLY A 132 9.35 5.64 -10.28
C GLY A 132 8.59 6.53 -9.30
N ILE A 133 7.96 5.96 -8.27
CA ILE A 133 7.25 6.68 -7.21
C ILE A 133 8.23 6.91 -6.05
N ASP A 134 8.43 8.17 -5.65
CA ASP A 134 9.31 8.53 -4.55
C ASP A 134 8.68 8.14 -3.19
N PRO A 135 9.29 7.23 -2.40
CA PRO A 135 8.76 6.83 -1.12
C PRO A 135 9.12 7.79 0.02
N SER A 136 9.74 8.95 -0.26
CA SER A 136 10.06 9.98 0.72
C SER A 136 8.81 10.61 1.35
N PHE A 137 8.94 11.05 2.61
CA PHE A 137 7.87 11.81 3.29
C PHE A 137 7.71 13.21 2.69
N ASP A 138 8.81 13.75 2.16
CA ASP A 138 8.82 15.02 1.46
C ASP A 138 8.32 14.82 0.04
N LEU A 139 7.14 15.36 -0.27
CA LEU A 139 6.67 15.43 -1.64
C LEU A 139 7.58 16.38 -2.42
N ARG A 140 8.05 15.94 -3.60
CA ARG A 140 8.82 16.82 -4.47
C ARG A 140 7.97 18.03 -4.84
N PRO A 141 8.52 19.26 -4.77
CA PRO A 141 7.82 20.43 -5.26
C PRO A 141 7.34 20.20 -6.69
N THR A 142 6.14 20.64 -7.01
CA THR A 142 5.48 20.54 -8.31
C THR A 142 6.18 21.37 -9.41
N ALA A 143 7.50 21.51 -9.37
CA ALA A 143 8.29 22.07 -10.46
C ALA A 143 8.34 21.03 -11.59
N ALA A 144 7.31 21.09 -12.45
CA ALA A 144 7.20 20.51 -13.79
C ALA A 144 8.21 19.39 -14.08
N ALA A 145 7.80 18.14 -13.86
CA ALA A 145 8.53 17.01 -14.43
C ALA A 145 8.63 17.20 -15.96
N PRO A 146 9.83 17.26 -16.55
CA PRO A 146 9.98 17.28 -17.98
C PRO A 146 9.81 15.85 -18.49
N GLY A 147 8.70 15.59 -19.18
CA GLY A 147 8.54 14.39 -20.00
C GLY A 147 7.48 13.39 -19.54
N GLY A 148 6.37 13.36 -20.28
CA GLY A 148 5.88 12.11 -20.86
C GLY A 148 5.11 11.10 -20.00
N ALA A 149 4.74 11.40 -18.76
CA ALA A 149 3.78 10.55 -18.03
C ALA A 149 2.36 11.06 -18.26
N GLN A 150 1.46 10.17 -18.69
CA GLN A 150 0.05 10.39 -19.02
C GLN A 150 -0.60 11.55 -18.26
N VAL A 151 -1.31 12.42 -18.99
CA VAL A 151 -2.19 13.45 -18.44
C VAL A 151 -3.16 12.77 -17.46
N ARG A 152 -2.83 12.79 -16.16
CA ARG A 152 -3.72 12.32 -15.10
C ARG A 152 -4.86 13.34 -15.01
N THR A 153 -5.99 13.01 -15.61
CA THR A 153 -7.18 13.87 -15.69
C THR A 153 -7.93 13.97 -14.36
N ALA A 154 -7.72 13.04 -13.44
CA ALA A 154 -8.26 13.08 -12.09
C ALA A 154 -7.19 13.56 -11.09
N VAL A 155 -7.57 14.44 -10.15
CA VAL A 155 -6.77 14.74 -8.98
C VAL A 155 -6.76 13.49 -8.10
N GLU A 156 -5.65 12.77 -8.14
CA GLU A 156 -5.52 11.46 -7.50
C GLU A 156 -4.48 11.52 -6.37
N PHE A 157 -4.81 10.84 -5.28
CA PHE A 157 -3.97 10.69 -4.11
C PHE A 157 -3.34 9.29 -4.15
N GLN A 158 -2.02 9.20 -4.32
CA GLN A 158 -1.32 7.92 -4.39
C GLN A 158 -0.76 7.53 -3.02
N ALA A 159 -1.12 6.35 -2.52
CA ALA A 159 -0.69 5.83 -1.23
C ALA A 159 0.40 4.77 -1.36
N LEU A 160 1.31 4.70 -0.38
CA LEU A 160 2.41 3.71 -0.32
C LEU A 160 1.95 2.38 0.31
N VAL A 161 0.85 1.84 -0.21
CA VAL A 161 0.24 0.58 0.25
C VAL A 161 -0.42 -0.13 -0.92
N LEU A 162 -0.46 -1.46 -0.87
CA LEU A 162 -1.14 -2.28 -1.89
C LEU A 162 -2.67 -2.10 -1.80
N PRO A 163 -3.43 -2.40 -2.87
CA PRO A 163 -4.85 -2.10 -2.96
C PRO A 163 -5.69 -2.76 -1.85
N ASP A 164 -5.46 -4.06 -1.59
CA ASP A 164 -6.19 -4.80 -0.54
C ASP A 164 -5.93 -4.23 0.86
N ALA A 165 -4.69 -3.81 1.12
CA ALA A 165 -4.31 -3.21 2.38
C ALA A 165 -4.90 -1.80 2.52
N LEU A 166 -4.91 -1.03 1.42
CA LEU A 166 -5.50 0.29 1.35
C LEU A 166 -7.00 0.24 1.61
N GLU A 167 -7.72 -0.68 0.97
CA GLU A 167 -9.17 -0.83 1.16
C GLU A 167 -9.51 -1.11 2.62
N ARG A 168 -8.77 -2.02 3.27
CA ARG A 168 -8.94 -2.30 4.70
C ARG A 168 -8.66 -1.08 5.58
N GLN A 169 -7.65 -0.28 5.24
CA GLN A 169 -7.33 0.95 5.97
C GLN A 169 -8.41 2.01 5.78
N LEU A 170 -8.87 2.24 4.55
CA LEU A 170 -9.92 3.22 4.24
C LEU A 170 -11.26 2.82 4.84
N ALA A 171 -11.62 1.53 4.84
CA ALA A 171 -12.81 1.03 5.52
C ALA A 171 -12.76 1.36 7.02
N LYS A 172 -11.62 1.13 7.67
CA LYS A 172 -11.43 1.48 9.08
C LYS A 172 -11.53 2.99 9.32
N VAL A 173 -10.89 3.82 8.49
CA VAL A 173 -10.97 5.29 8.60
C VAL A 173 -12.41 5.76 8.48
N ARG A 174 -13.14 5.25 7.47
CA ARG A 174 -14.56 5.56 7.25
C ARG A 174 -15.41 5.16 8.44
N ASP A 175 -15.22 3.95 8.97
CA ASP A 175 -16.03 3.45 10.07
C ASP A 175 -15.80 4.28 11.35
N ILE A 176 -14.55 4.63 11.66
CA ILE A 176 -14.23 5.55 12.77
C ILE A 176 -14.87 6.93 12.56
N ALA A 177 -14.70 7.53 11.38
CA ALA A 177 -15.22 8.86 11.09
C ALA A 177 -16.76 8.90 11.18
N ARG A 178 -17.43 7.85 10.67
CA ARG A 178 -18.90 7.73 10.75
C ARG A 178 -19.37 7.57 12.19
N THR A 179 -18.73 6.70 12.99
CA THR A 179 -19.08 6.54 14.40
C THR A 179 -18.96 7.86 15.16
N VAL A 180 -17.85 8.58 14.98
CA VAL A 180 -17.68 9.89 15.65
C VAL A 180 -18.74 10.90 15.19
N ALA A 181 -19.05 10.95 13.90
CA ALA A 181 -20.08 11.84 13.37
C ALA A 181 -21.49 11.49 13.89
N GLU A 182 -21.82 10.20 14.01
CA GLU A 182 -23.09 9.73 14.56
C GLU A 182 -23.20 10.02 16.07
N GLU A 183 -22.11 9.90 16.82
CA GLU A 183 -22.09 10.12 18.27
C GLU A 183 -22.05 11.60 18.67
N THR A 184 -21.32 12.42 17.92
CA THR A 184 -21.04 13.83 18.30
C THR A 184 -21.71 14.85 17.39
N GLY A 185 -22.24 14.42 16.24
CA GLY A 185 -22.77 15.31 15.20
C GLY A 185 -21.68 16.03 14.37
N VAL A 186 -20.39 15.74 14.59
CA VAL A 186 -19.27 16.45 13.96
C VAL A 186 -18.34 15.47 13.24
N SER A 187 -17.92 15.83 12.02
CA SER A 187 -16.89 15.07 11.29
C SER A 187 -15.50 15.34 11.87
N THR A 188 -14.73 14.28 12.12
CA THR A 188 -13.33 14.35 12.59
C THR A 188 -12.35 13.80 11.55
N LEU A 189 -12.81 13.64 10.30
CA LEU A 189 -11.95 13.27 9.18
C LEU A 189 -11.20 14.51 8.67
N HIS A 190 -9.88 14.44 8.68
CA HIS A 190 -9.01 15.54 8.27
C HIS A 190 -7.99 15.06 7.23
N LEU A 191 -7.49 15.98 6.41
CA LEU A 191 -6.34 15.75 5.54
C LEU A 191 -5.19 16.66 5.96
N ALA A 192 -4.10 16.06 6.44
CA ALA A 192 -2.93 16.82 6.85
C ALA A 192 -2.09 17.28 5.64
N PHE A 193 -1.95 18.59 5.45
CA PHE A 193 -1.02 19.17 4.47
C PHE A 193 0.32 19.48 5.13
N GLY A 194 1.16 18.45 5.22
CA GLY A 194 2.51 18.56 5.77
C GLY A 194 2.56 18.54 7.29
N PHE A 195 3.78 18.40 7.79
CA PHE A 195 4.10 18.30 9.21
C PHE A 195 5.27 19.22 9.54
N LEU A 196 5.22 19.84 10.72
CA LEU A 196 6.34 20.53 11.31
C LEU A 196 7.14 19.55 12.16
N GLU A 197 8.42 19.43 11.86
CA GLU A 197 9.37 18.71 12.72
C GLU A 197 9.93 19.65 13.78
N TRP A 198 9.87 19.25 15.05
CA TRP A 198 10.35 20.04 16.18
C TRP A 198 10.84 19.14 17.33
N PHE A 199 11.57 19.73 18.27
CA PHE A 199 12.17 19.04 19.41
C PHE A 199 11.67 19.65 20.72
N GLU A 200 11.43 18.82 21.74
CA GLU A 200 10.89 19.28 23.04
C GLU A 200 11.86 20.21 23.81
N SER A 201 13.16 20.06 23.55
CA SER A 201 14.21 20.95 24.07
C SER A 201 15.45 20.86 23.19
N ASP A 202 16.37 21.82 23.32
CA ASP A 202 17.65 21.84 22.58
C ASP A 202 18.54 20.62 22.84
N ALA A 203 18.29 19.89 23.94
CA ALA A 203 19.01 18.67 24.31
C ALA A 203 18.28 17.39 23.88
N SER A 204 17.11 17.50 23.25
CA SER A 204 16.34 16.33 22.79
C SER A 204 16.74 15.96 21.37
N ASP A 205 17.16 14.71 21.18
CA ASP A 205 17.48 14.14 19.87
C ASP A 205 16.27 13.48 19.18
N ARG A 206 15.10 13.52 19.83
CA ARG A 206 13.89 12.87 19.31
C ARG A 206 13.00 13.89 18.58
N PRO A 207 12.87 13.79 17.26
CA PRO A 207 11.96 14.67 16.53
C PRO A 207 10.51 14.29 16.79
N LEU A 208 9.67 15.32 16.94
CA LEU A 208 8.23 15.26 17.02
C LEU A 208 7.65 15.89 15.75
N ALA A 209 6.55 15.34 15.25
CA ALA A 209 5.88 15.83 14.06
C ALA A 209 4.48 16.34 14.40
N SER A 210 4.18 17.60 14.11
CA SER A 210 2.84 18.18 14.28
C SER A 210 2.22 18.49 12.93
N PRO A 211 0.94 18.14 12.66
CA PRO A 211 0.30 18.53 11.42
C PRO A 211 0.22 20.06 11.29
N LEU A 212 0.56 20.59 10.12
CA LEU A 212 0.57 22.04 9.87
C LEU A 212 -0.82 22.59 9.58
N LEU A 213 -1.57 21.86 8.75
CA LEU A 213 -2.91 22.22 8.28
C LEU A 213 -3.72 20.93 8.18
N LEU A 214 -4.96 20.95 8.68
CA LEU A 214 -5.89 19.82 8.74
C LEU A 214 -7.22 20.14 8.08
#